data_AF-Q9N3F2-F1
#
_entry.id   AF-Q9N3F2-F1
#
_cell.length_a   1.000
_cell.length_b   1.000
_cell.length_c   1.000
_cell.angle_alpha   90.00
_cell.angle_beta   90.00
_cell.angle_gamma   90.00
#
_symmetry.space_group_name_H-M   'P 1'
#
loop_
_entity.id
_entity.type
_entity.pdbx_description
1 polymer ?
#
loop_
_entity_poly.entity_id
_entity_poly.type
_entity_poly.pdbx_seq_one_letter_code
_entity_poly.pdbx_strand_id
1 'polypeptide(L)'
;MFEEQPEVIEAIENNRFEIVIKNVRIDSVTEAANLSQKRVFESMSQLNLLSLTGCSLHNLSSSIRSCSNLMHLVLPKNDLKQLPDVFDCLPKLKFMDLSHNHLDALPASISKCENLESLILNNNRLNESSFPDISNLSNLHIFDAAHNTISKIPASLTSHNLSAKLHTIILSHNSIEVIPDSLSNLKQLKELKIDENKLKDVPSVIAHLPKLKVLDISKNCFSESRFQKLANDKRGKLNAVIALAQKIGKPIGNSEEQKKAPESGSPDFPVPDAPLTVRTGIENLTVRRHPSVSEIRPYLVCCVINNVDLNGGDSFKKFIALQTKMHASALCENRTLSAIGTHRLDSFQLPLCYMALPKDELYIRALNKKSSVSASELLDSLLRDAELARKRSKRSTVDPLHKYLHIVKDENILACLVDSQQIVISLPPITNSDCTKLTVDTTSIWVEVSSKQSLEACKKTMDELILSSRQIFPTLSIDQVRVVDSDTLVSIYPDKNDLPGVSRISN
;
A
#
# COMPACT_ATOMS: atom_id res chain seq x y z
N MET A 1 -9.47 -42.18 -0.24
CA MET A 1 -9.63 -40.91 0.50
C MET A 1 -8.42 -40.00 0.25
N PHE A 2 -8.46 -38.73 0.67
CA PHE A 2 -7.31 -37.81 0.49
C PHE A 2 -6.08 -38.26 1.29
N GLU A 3 -6.27 -38.62 2.55
CA GLU A 3 -5.22 -39.08 3.46
C GLU A 3 -4.58 -40.42 3.07
N GLU A 4 -5.25 -41.20 2.22
CA GLU A 4 -4.79 -42.50 1.75
C GLU A 4 -3.96 -42.40 0.46
N GLN A 5 -3.82 -41.19 -0.12
CA GLN A 5 -3.04 -41.02 -1.34
C GLN A 5 -1.54 -41.22 -1.02
N PRO A 6 -0.79 -41.99 -1.83
CA PRO A 6 0.63 -42.27 -1.57
C PRO A 6 1.47 -41.02 -1.35
N GLU A 7 1.23 -39.97 -2.13
CA GLU A 7 1.94 -38.69 -2.03
C GLU A 7 1.64 -37.96 -0.73
N VAL A 8 0.42 -38.12 -0.19
CA VAL A 8 0.01 -37.54 1.10
C VAL A 8 0.65 -38.30 2.25
N ILE A 9 0.63 -39.64 2.20
CA ILE A 9 1.29 -40.49 3.20
C ILE A 9 2.78 -40.17 3.23
N GLU A 10 3.44 -40.15 2.08
CA GLU A 10 4.87 -39.82 1.96
C GLU A 10 5.17 -38.41 2.47
N ALA A 11 4.29 -37.44 2.21
CA ALA A 11 4.47 -36.07 2.68
C ALA A 11 4.32 -35.95 4.21
N ILE A 12 3.41 -36.70 4.82
CA ILE A 12 3.23 -36.76 6.27
C ILE A 12 4.43 -37.45 6.93
N GLU A 13 4.83 -38.63 6.45
CA GLU A 13 5.91 -39.43 7.03
C GLU A 13 7.27 -38.71 6.96
N ASN A 14 7.55 -38.01 5.86
CA ASN A 14 8.81 -37.30 5.66
C ASN A 14 8.74 -35.81 6.06
N ASN A 15 7.65 -35.36 6.68
CA ASN A 15 7.41 -33.96 7.06
C ASN A 15 7.70 -32.97 5.91
N ARG A 16 7.20 -33.29 4.71
CA ARG A 16 7.39 -32.45 3.53
C ARG A 16 6.59 -31.15 3.65
N PHE A 17 7.04 -30.17 2.86
CA PHE A 17 6.40 -28.86 2.74
C PHE A 17 5.47 -28.77 1.52
N GLU A 18 5.28 -29.86 0.77
CA GLU A 18 4.49 -29.86 -0.45
C GLU A 18 3.70 -31.16 -0.62
N ILE A 19 2.52 -31.03 -1.23
CA ILE A 19 1.69 -32.14 -1.69
C ILE A 19 1.33 -31.85 -3.15
N VAL A 20 1.66 -32.78 -4.04
CA VAL A 20 1.36 -32.68 -5.47
C VAL A 20 0.69 -33.97 -5.92
N ILE A 21 -0.59 -33.88 -6.30
CA ILE A 21 -1.38 -34.99 -6.84
C ILE A 21 -1.96 -34.56 -8.18
N LYS A 22 -1.88 -35.44 -9.18
CA LYS A 22 -2.34 -35.15 -10.54
C LYS A 22 -3.16 -36.30 -11.11
N ASN A 23 -4.35 -35.98 -11.61
CA ASN A 23 -5.25 -36.88 -12.33
C ASN A 23 -5.63 -38.15 -11.55
N VAL A 24 -5.74 -38.03 -10.22
CA VAL A 24 -6.21 -39.11 -9.34
C VAL A 24 -7.50 -38.67 -8.68
N ARG A 25 -8.54 -39.50 -8.77
CA ARG A 25 -9.85 -39.20 -8.19
C ARG A 25 -9.79 -39.25 -6.67
N ILE A 26 -10.11 -38.14 -6.03
CA ILE A 26 -10.18 -38.01 -4.57
C ILE A 26 -11.65 -37.83 -4.22
N ASP A 27 -12.22 -38.74 -3.42
CA ASP A 27 -13.56 -38.48 -2.86
C ASP A 27 -13.49 -37.21 -2.01
N SER A 28 -14.44 -36.32 -2.22
CA SER A 28 -14.55 -35.02 -1.56
C SER A 28 -15.98 -34.71 -1.12
N VAL A 29 -16.97 -35.52 -1.49
CA VAL A 29 -18.38 -35.18 -1.28
C VAL A 29 -18.88 -35.69 0.06
N THR A 30 -18.30 -36.79 0.55
CA THR A 30 -18.71 -37.43 1.80
C THR A 30 -18.16 -36.70 3.03
N GLU A 31 -18.83 -36.84 4.17
CA GLU A 31 -18.33 -36.32 5.46
C GLU A 31 -16.96 -36.94 5.80
N ALA A 32 -16.80 -38.23 5.51
CA ALA A 32 -15.53 -38.92 5.67
C ALA A 32 -14.41 -38.28 4.81
N ALA A 33 -14.72 -37.82 3.60
CA ALA A 33 -13.75 -37.15 2.74
C ALA A 33 -13.34 -35.78 3.30
N ASN A 34 -14.30 -35.02 3.85
CA ASN A 34 -13.99 -33.77 4.54
C ASN A 34 -13.14 -34.02 5.80
N LEU A 35 -13.42 -35.07 6.56
CA LEU A 35 -12.60 -35.50 7.70
C LEU A 35 -11.19 -35.92 7.28
N SER A 36 -11.07 -36.60 6.13
CA SER A 36 -9.79 -36.97 5.54
C SER A 36 -8.96 -35.74 5.18
N GLN A 37 -9.55 -34.72 4.54
CA GLN A 37 -8.90 -33.43 4.31
C GLN A 37 -8.49 -32.75 5.62
N LYS A 38 -9.39 -32.74 6.61
CA LYS A 38 -9.15 -32.17 7.93
C LYS A 38 -7.93 -32.80 8.62
N ARG A 39 -7.83 -34.12 8.67
CA ARG A 39 -6.70 -34.84 9.30
C ARG A 39 -5.36 -34.48 8.66
N VAL A 40 -5.33 -34.37 7.33
CA VAL A 40 -4.11 -33.99 6.60
C VAL A 40 -3.74 -32.52 6.86
N PHE A 41 -4.68 -31.59 6.75
CA PHE A 41 -4.37 -30.17 6.93
C PHE A 41 -4.01 -29.80 8.38
N GLU A 42 -4.60 -30.46 9.37
CA GLU A 42 -4.25 -30.26 10.79
C GLU A 42 -2.89 -30.88 11.16
N SER A 43 -2.48 -31.96 10.49
CA SER A 43 -1.15 -32.56 10.71
C SER A 43 -0.03 -31.85 9.95
N MET A 44 -0.33 -31.17 8.83
CA MET A 44 0.66 -30.53 7.97
C MET A 44 0.59 -28.99 8.02
N SER A 45 0.74 -28.41 9.21
CA SER A 45 0.77 -26.95 9.39
C SER A 45 1.95 -26.25 8.68
N GLN A 46 2.99 -27.00 8.36
CA GLN A 46 4.17 -26.55 7.60
C GLN A 46 3.96 -26.51 6.08
N LEU A 47 2.82 -26.97 5.56
CA LEU A 47 2.59 -27.07 4.12
C LEU A 47 2.73 -25.71 3.44
N ASN A 48 3.63 -25.62 2.46
CA ASN A 48 3.92 -24.44 1.64
C ASN A 48 3.23 -24.51 0.26
N LEU A 49 3.07 -25.71 -0.30
CA LEU A 49 2.46 -25.92 -1.61
C LEU A 49 1.42 -27.05 -1.55
N LEU A 50 0.19 -26.76 -1.97
CA LEU A 50 -0.85 -27.74 -2.21
C LEU A 50 -1.25 -27.70 -3.68
N SER A 51 -0.96 -28.77 -4.41
CA SER A 51 -1.31 -28.91 -5.82
C SER A 51 -2.16 -30.16 -6.05
N LEU A 52 -3.45 -29.99 -6.31
CA LEU A 52 -4.38 -31.07 -6.64
C LEU A 52 -4.98 -30.79 -8.02
N THR A 53 -4.37 -31.35 -9.08
CA THR A 53 -4.83 -31.11 -10.46
C THR A 53 -5.67 -32.27 -10.95
N GLY A 54 -6.87 -32.04 -11.47
CA GLY A 54 -7.65 -33.12 -12.09
C GLY A 54 -8.14 -34.18 -11.11
N CYS A 55 -8.41 -33.81 -9.85
CA CYS A 55 -8.71 -34.75 -8.78
C CYS A 55 -10.22 -34.96 -8.52
N SER A 56 -11.09 -34.34 -9.34
CA SER A 56 -12.55 -34.31 -9.13
C SER A 56 -12.96 -33.77 -7.76
N LEU A 57 -12.18 -32.80 -7.24
CA LEU A 57 -12.43 -32.17 -5.94
C LEU A 57 -13.67 -31.27 -6.03
N HIS A 58 -14.73 -31.58 -5.28
CA HIS A 58 -15.99 -30.81 -5.23
C HIS A 58 -16.00 -29.73 -4.14
N ASN A 59 -15.25 -29.95 -3.05
CA ASN A 59 -15.06 -28.99 -1.97
C ASN A 59 -13.62 -29.02 -1.45
N LEU A 60 -13.22 -27.89 -0.88
CA LEU A 60 -11.99 -27.77 -0.10
C LEU A 60 -12.37 -27.60 1.37
N SER A 61 -11.81 -28.43 2.25
CA SER A 61 -12.11 -28.38 3.68
C SER A 61 -11.68 -27.05 4.30
N SER A 62 -12.51 -26.48 5.18
CA SER A 62 -12.19 -25.27 5.95
C SER A 62 -10.97 -25.44 6.86
N SER A 63 -10.56 -26.68 7.15
CA SER A 63 -9.35 -26.99 7.91
C SER A 63 -8.06 -26.63 7.17
N ILE A 64 -8.10 -26.24 5.88
CA ILE A 64 -6.93 -25.65 5.19
C ILE A 64 -6.38 -24.44 5.94
N ARG A 65 -7.19 -23.78 6.77
CA ARG A 65 -6.77 -22.70 7.68
C ARG A 65 -5.60 -23.07 8.60
N SER A 66 -5.40 -24.36 8.87
CA SER A 66 -4.29 -24.86 9.69
C SER A 66 -2.94 -24.80 8.97
N CYS A 67 -2.92 -24.77 7.64
CA CYS A 67 -1.72 -24.65 6.81
C CYS A 67 -1.27 -23.17 6.72
N SER A 68 -1.01 -22.52 7.85
CA SER A 68 -0.67 -21.08 7.93
C SER A 68 0.58 -20.67 7.12
N ASN A 69 1.40 -21.64 6.69
CA ASN A 69 2.57 -21.42 5.85
C ASN A 69 2.30 -21.51 4.34
N LEU A 70 1.07 -21.81 3.92
CA LEU A 70 0.73 -22.06 2.53
C LEU A 70 1.03 -20.83 1.66
N MET A 71 1.89 -21.02 0.65
CA MET A 71 2.29 -20.01 -0.32
C MET A 71 1.67 -20.23 -1.70
N HIS A 72 1.45 -21.50 -2.08
CA HIS A 72 0.92 -21.87 -3.40
C HIS A 72 -0.28 -22.82 -3.24
N LEU A 73 -1.45 -22.38 -3.72
CA LEU A 73 -2.66 -23.21 -3.79
C LEU A 73 -3.02 -23.42 -5.27
N VAL A 74 -2.88 -24.65 -5.75
CA VAL A 74 -3.02 -25.01 -7.16
C VAL A 74 -4.07 -26.12 -7.28
N LEU A 75 -5.31 -25.74 -7.56
CA LEU A 75 -6.44 -26.66 -7.68
C LEU A 75 -7.10 -26.67 -9.08
N PRO A 76 -6.34 -26.64 -10.19
CA PRO A 76 -6.93 -26.55 -11.51
C PRO A 76 -7.62 -27.85 -11.93
N LYS A 77 -8.62 -27.74 -12.82
CA LYS A 77 -9.34 -28.89 -13.40
C LYS A 77 -10.04 -29.76 -12.35
N ASN A 78 -10.67 -29.14 -11.36
CA ASN A 78 -11.52 -29.84 -10.38
C ASN A 78 -12.99 -29.46 -10.58
N ASP A 79 -13.85 -29.92 -9.68
CA ASP A 79 -15.28 -29.67 -9.71
C ASP A 79 -15.73 -28.71 -8.60
N LEU A 80 -14.83 -27.81 -8.15
CA LEU A 80 -15.09 -26.88 -7.06
C LEU A 80 -16.20 -25.90 -7.47
N LYS A 81 -17.27 -25.85 -6.68
CA LYS A 81 -18.34 -24.86 -6.84
C LYS A 81 -18.13 -23.64 -5.97
N GLN A 82 -17.56 -23.84 -4.78
CA GLN A 82 -17.27 -22.80 -3.80
C GLN A 82 -15.97 -23.14 -3.07
N LEU A 83 -15.41 -22.14 -2.40
CA LEU A 83 -14.26 -22.28 -1.51
C LEU A 83 -14.66 -21.93 -0.08
N PRO A 84 -14.00 -22.51 0.94
CA PRO A 84 -14.24 -22.14 2.34
C PRO A 84 -13.79 -20.69 2.58
N ASP A 85 -14.54 -19.95 3.39
CA ASP A 85 -14.23 -18.56 3.71
C ASP A 85 -13.22 -18.45 4.88
N VAL A 86 -11.98 -18.89 4.64
CA VAL A 86 -10.91 -18.99 5.66
C VAL A 86 -9.54 -18.50 5.17
N PHE A 87 -9.49 -17.78 4.06
CA PHE A 87 -8.24 -17.33 3.42
C PHE A 87 -7.53 -16.19 4.18
N ASP A 88 -8.22 -15.59 5.15
CA ASP A 88 -7.67 -14.67 6.13
C ASP A 88 -6.64 -15.35 7.06
N CYS A 89 -6.72 -16.67 7.21
CA CYS A 89 -5.77 -17.47 7.97
C CYS A 89 -4.52 -17.89 7.16
N LEU A 90 -4.41 -17.47 5.88
CA LEU A 90 -3.33 -17.85 4.96
C LEU A 90 -2.50 -16.61 4.54
N PRO A 91 -1.85 -15.89 5.48
CA PRO A 91 -1.21 -14.61 5.19
C PRO A 91 -0.02 -14.71 4.23
N LYS A 92 0.56 -15.91 4.06
CA LYS A 92 1.72 -16.15 3.18
C LYS A 92 1.35 -16.52 1.75
N LEU A 93 0.06 -16.60 1.42
CA LEU A 93 -0.39 -17.06 0.12
C LEU A 93 0.02 -16.06 -0.97
N LYS A 94 0.75 -16.56 -1.98
CA LYS A 94 1.31 -15.78 -3.09
C LYS A 94 0.73 -16.16 -4.44
N PHE A 95 0.39 -17.42 -4.61
CA PHE A 95 -0.10 -17.93 -5.88
C PHE A 95 -1.35 -18.76 -5.66
N MET A 96 -2.41 -18.44 -6.39
CA MET A 96 -3.66 -19.18 -6.37
C MET A 96 -4.10 -19.47 -7.81
N ASP A 97 -4.17 -20.75 -8.15
CA ASP A 97 -4.72 -21.24 -9.42
C ASP A 97 -5.93 -22.14 -9.15
N LEU A 98 -7.09 -21.64 -9.57
CA LEU A 98 -8.39 -22.29 -9.46
C LEU A 98 -9.02 -22.46 -10.85
N SER A 99 -8.19 -22.46 -11.89
CA SER A 99 -8.67 -22.53 -13.27
C SER A 99 -9.42 -23.83 -13.56
N HIS A 100 -10.36 -23.78 -14.51
CA HIS A 100 -11.15 -24.95 -14.91
C HIS A 100 -11.88 -25.61 -13.72
N ASN A 101 -12.64 -24.80 -12.97
CA ASN A 101 -13.56 -25.25 -11.93
C ASN A 101 -14.99 -24.76 -12.26
N HIS A 102 -15.93 -24.89 -11.32
CA HIS A 102 -17.30 -24.40 -11.45
C HIS A 102 -17.60 -23.27 -10.47
N LEU A 103 -16.60 -22.45 -10.10
CA LEU A 103 -16.75 -21.40 -9.10
C LEU A 103 -17.75 -20.34 -9.58
N ASP A 104 -18.73 -20.03 -8.73
CA ASP A 104 -19.73 -18.98 -8.95
C ASP A 104 -19.50 -17.74 -8.08
N ALA A 105 -18.68 -17.84 -7.04
CA ALA A 105 -18.24 -16.74 -6.18
C ALA A 105 -16.85 -17.01 -5.60
N LEU A 106 -16.12 -15.93 -5.28
CA LEU A 106 -14.92 -15.99 -4.46
C LEU A 106 -15.27 -15.67 -2.99
N PRO A 107 -14.61 -16.32 -2.01
CA PRO A 107 -14.84 -16.05 -0.60
C PRO A 107 -14.37 -14.65 -0.20
N ALA A 108 -15.06 -13.98 0.72
CA ALA A 108 -14.75 -12.62 1.14
C ALA A 108 -13.33 -12.51 1.74
N SER A 109 -12.89 -13.55 2.46
CA SER A 109 -11.56 -13.70 3.04
C SER A 109 -10.42 -13.64 2.03
N ILE A 110 -10.67 -13.86 0.73
CA ILE A 110 -9.61 -13.71 -0.29
C ILE A 110 -9.06 -12.27 -0.31
N SER A 111 -9.88 -11.27 0.05
CA SER A 111 -9.47 -9.86 0.17
C SER A 111 -8.37 -9.63 1.22
N LYS A 112 -8.12 -10.60 2.12
CA LYS A 112 -7.10 -10.55 3.17
C LYS A 112 -5.78 -11.20 2.76
N CYS A 113 -5.69 -11.82 1.58
CA CYS A 113 -4.45 -12.38 1.07
C CYS A 113 -3.55 -11.27 0.48
N GLU A 114 -3.10 -10.32 1.30
CA GLU A 114 -2.36 -9.13 0.83
C GLU A 114 -1.09 -9.47 0.04
N ASN A 115 -0.47 -10.63 0.33
CA ASN A 115 0.73 -11.13 -0.34
C ASN A 115 0.45 -11.85 -1.67
N LEU A 116 -0.81 -11.96 -2.11
CA LEU A 116 -1.17 -12.66 -3.33
C LEU A 116 -0.58 -11.93 -4.56
N GLU A 117 0.31 -12.61 -5.27
CA GLU A 117 1.03 -12.13 -6.44
C GLU A 117 0.35 -12.56 -7.75
N SER A 118 -0.36 -13.69 -7.77
CA SER A 118 -1.08 -14.17 -8.96
C SER A 118 -2.38 -14.87 -8.58
N LEU A 119 -3.46 -14.48 -9.27
CA LEU A 119 -4.79 -15.05 -9.11
C LEU A 119 -5.32 -15.51 -10.48
N ILE A 120 -5.39 -16.83 -10.64
CA ILE A 120 -5.78 -17.49 -11.89
C ILE A 120 -7.13 -18.18 -11.69
N LEU A 121 -8.14 -17.69 -12.40
CA LEU A 121 -9.56 -18.01 -12.25
C LEU A 121 -10.23 -18.33 -13.59
N ASN A 122 -9.44 -18.50 -14.65
CA ASN A 122 -9.99 -18.73 -15.97
C ASN A 122 -10.79 -20.04 -16.06
N ASN A 123 -11.79 -20.08 -16.93
CA ASN A 123 -12.70 -21.22 -17.08
C ASN A 123 -13.44 -21.54 -15.77
N ASN A 124 -14.19 -20.57 -15.25
CA ASN A 124 -15.12 -20.72 -14.13
C ASN A 124 -16.50 -20.16 -14.55
N ARG A 125 -17.39 -19.88 -13.58
CA ARG A 125 -18.73 -19.32 -13.80
C ARG A 125 -18.90 -17.96 -13.13
N LEU A 126 -17.79 -17.22 -12.96
CA LEU A 126 -17.75 -15.95 -12.24
C LEU A 126 -18.39 -14.84 -13.07
N ASN A 127 -19.17 -13.99 -12.43
CA ASN A 127 -19.67 -12.73 -12.97
C ASN A 127 -19.10 -11.55 -12.16
N GLU A 128 -19.47 -10.30 -12.49
CA GLU A 128 -18.94 -9.12 -11.79
C GLU A 128 -19.24 -9.06 -10.28
N SER A 129 -20.34 -9.68 -9.83
CA SER A 129 -20.73 -9.74 -8.42
C SER A 129 -20.06 -10.90 -7.65
N SER A 130 -19.41 -11.82 -8.36
CA SER A 130 -18.68 -12.94 -7.79
C SER A 130 -17.39 -12.53 -7.06
N PHE A 131 -16.91 -11.30 -7.27
CA PHE A 131 -15.65 -10.80 -6.73
C PHE A 131 -15.90 -9.96 -5.47
N PRO A 132 -15.27 -10.29 -4.33
CA PRO A 132 -15.19 -9.37 -3.19
C PRO A 132 -14.26 -8.18 -3.53
N ASP A 133 -14.05 -7.30 -2.55
CA ASP A 133 -13.11 -6.20 -2.73
C ASP A 133 -11.65 -6.69 -2.76
N ILE A 134 -11.17 -6.98 -3.97
CA ILE A 134 -9.79 -7.36 -4.25
C ILE A 134 -8.83 -6.16 -4.30
N SER A 135 -9.27 -4.94 -3.98
CA SER A 135 -8.37 -3.78 -3.98
C SER A 135 -7.25 -3.88 -2.94
N ASN A 136 -7.43 -4.70 -1.90
CA ASN A 136 -6.44 -4.96 -0.86
C ASN A 136 -5.31 -5.92 -1.30
N LEU A 137 -5.42 -6.56 -2.47
CA LEU A 137 -4.38 -7.43 -3.02
C LEU A 137 -3.22 -6.61 -3.62
N SER A 138 -2.62 -5.72 -2.81
CA SER A 138 -1.63 -4.74 -3.25
C SER A 138 -0.37 -5.34 -3.88
N ASN A 139 -0.11 -6.64 -3.65
CA ASN A 139 0.97 -7.40 -4.27
C ASN A 139 0.63 -8.08 -5.60
N LEU A 140 -0.62 -7.98 -6.08
CA LEU A 140 -1.09 -8.69 -7.25
C LEU A 140 -0.38 -8.20 -8.53
N HIS A 141 0.25 -9.12 -9.24
CA HIS A 141 0.95 -8.89 -10.51
C HIS A 141 0.12 -9.36 -11.71
N ILE A 142 -0.56 -10.50 -11.55
CA ILE A 142 -1.29 -11.21 -12.60
C ILE A 142 -2.71 -11.51 -12.12
N PHE A 143 -3.69 -11.09 -12.90
CA PHE A 143 -5.09 -11.44 -12.72
C PHE A 143 -5.63 -12.05 -14.02
N ASP A 144 -6.03 -13.32 -13.97
CA ASP A 144 -6.64 -14.01 -15.11
C ASP A 144 -8.03 -14.52 -14.72
N ALA A 145 -9.06 -14.01 -15.38
CA ALA A 145 -10.43 -14.49 -15.27
C ALA A 145 -11.04 -14.70 -16.67
N ALA A 146 -10.25 -15.12 -17.65
CA ALA A 146 -10.76 -15.46 -18.98
C ALA A 146 -11.79 -16.60 -18.94
N HIS A 147 -12.67 -16.70 -19.95
CA HIS A 147 -13.70 -17.75 -20.02
C HIS A 147 -14.58 -17.80 -18.76
N ASN A 148 -15.17 -16.67 -18.42
CA ASN A 148 -16.15 -16.52 -17.35
C ASN A 148 -17.40 -15.79 -17.92
N THR A 149 -18.31 -15.32 -17.07
CA THR A 149 -19.54 -14.62 -17.46
C THR A 149 -19.53 -13.15 -17.01
N ILE A 150 -18.35 -12.55 -16.85
CA ILE A 150 -18.16 -11.18 -16.36
C ILE A 150 -18.74 -10.18 -17.37
N SER A 151 -19.72 -9.38 -16.95
CA SER A 151 -20.33 -8.35 -17.80
C SER A 151 -19.71 -6.96 -17.63
N LYS A 152 -19.03 -6.73 -16.50
CA LYS A 152 -18.33 -5.49 -16.16
C LYS A 152 -17.02 -5.80 -15.45
N ILE A 153 -15.97 -5.03 -15.75
CA ILE A 153 -14.71 -5.13 -15.00
C ILE A 153 -14.98 -4.74 -13.54
N PRO A 154 -14.66 -5.59 -12.54
CA PRO A 154 -14.86 -5.27 -11.13
C PRO A 154 -14.15 -3.97 -10.74
N ALA A 155 -14.83 -3.05 -10.07
CA ALA A 155 -14.27 -1.73 -9.73
C ALA A 155 -12.96 -1.86 -8.91
N SER A 156 -12.92 -2.83 -7.99
CA SER A 156 -11.77 -3.18 -7.16
C SER A 156 -10.53 -3.58 -7.97
N LEU A 157 -10.68 -4.22 -9.15
CA LEU A 157 -9.56 -4.57 -10.05
C LEU A 157 -8.89 -3.34 -10.67
N THR A 158 -9.61 -2.22 -10.75
CA THR A 158 -9.13 -0.94 -11.29
C THR A 158 -8.78 0.10 -10.22
N SER A 159 -8.72 -0.34 -8.96
CA SER A 159 -8.38 0.51 -7.82
C SER A 159 -6.94 1.03 -7.90
N HIS A 160 -6.69 2.22 -7.35
CA HIS A 160 -5.35 2.78 -7.18
C HIS A 160 -4.43 1.89 -6.33
N ASN A 161 -4.98 1.08 -5.43
CA ASN A 161 -4.20 0.18 -4.57
C ASN A 161 -3.43 -0.89 -5.36
N LEU A 162 -3.97 -1.31 -6.52
CA LEU A 162 -3.31 -2.29 -7.40
C LEU A 162 -2.32 -1.64 -8.38
N SER A 163 -2.30 -0.31 -8.46
CA SER A 163 -1.55 0.45 -9.48
C SER A 163 -0.03 0.25 -9.42
N ALA A 164 0.50 -0.15 -8.26
CA ALA A 164 1.93 -0.27 -8.02
C ALA A 164 2.55 -1.53 -8.62
N LYS A 165 1.76 -2.60 -8.82
CA LYS A 165 2.28 -3.95 -9.12
C LYS A 165 1.53 -4.67 -10.24
N LEU A 166 0.22 -4.46 -10.37
CA LEU A 166 -0.59 -5.18 -11.36
C LEU A 166 -0.14 -4.85 -12.78
N HIS A 167 0.35 -5.86 -13.51
CA HIS A 167 0.92 -5.68 -14.83
C HIS A 167 0.28 -6.55 -15.93
N THR A 168 -0.47 -7.59 -15.56
CA THR A 168 -1.16 -8.47 -16.51
C THR A 168 -2.61 -8.66 -16.08
N ILE A 169 -3.54 -8.30 -16.96
CA ILE A 169 -4.98 -8.55 -16.81
C ILE A 169 -5.47 -9.33 -18.03
N ILE A 170 -6.05 -10.50 -17.79
CA ILE A 170 -6.65 -11.35 -18.81
C ILE A 170 -8.13 -11.56 -18.48
N LEU A 171 -8.99 -11.03 -19.35
CA LEU A 171 -10.45 -11.06 -19.25
C LEU A 171 -11.08 -11.53 -20.58
N SER A 172 -10.31 -12.21 -21.43
CA SER A 172 -10.75 -12.75 -22.71
C SER A 172 -11.96 -13.67 -22.56
N HIS A 173 -12.81 -13.77 -23.58
CA HIS A 173 -13.99 -14.65 -23.56
C HIS A 173 -14.91 -14.41 -22.36
N ASN A 174 -15.35 -13.17 -22.19
CA ASN A 174 -16.34 -12.76 -21.18
C ASN A 174 -17.49 -12.02 -21.89
N SER A 175 -18.34 -11.31 -21.13
CA SER A 175 -19.43 -10.48 -21.68
C SER A 175 -19.22 -8.99 -21.39
N ILE A 176 -17.97 -8.53 -21.26
CA ILE A 176 -17.65 -7.16 -20.87
C ILE A 176 -18.11 -6.16 -21.94
N GLU A 177 -18.93 -5.19 -21.55
CA GLU A 177 -19.48 -4.20 -22.47
C GLU A 177 -18.70 -2.87 -22.49
N VAL A 178 -18.05 -2.53 -21.37
CA VAL A 178 -17.36 -1.25 -21.18
C VAL A 178 -16.03 -1.45 -20.44
N ILE A 179 -14.99 -0.76 -20.90
CA ILE A 179 -13.75 -0.56 -20.14
C ILE A 179 -13.89 0.74 -19.33
N PRO A 180 -13.82 0.70 -17.99
CA PRO A 180 -14.00 1.90 -17.17
C PRO A 180 -12.78 2.82 -17.21
N ASP A 181 -13.00 4.12 -17.01
CA ASP A 181 -11.94 5.16 -16.97
C ASP A 181 -10.93 4.92 -15.84
N SER A 182 -11.37 4.28 -14.74
CA SER A 182 -10.52 3.87 -13.62
C SER A 182 -9.41 2.89 -14.03
N LEU A 183 -9.51 2.24 -15.20
CA LEU A 183 -8.40 1.42 -15.72
C LEU A 183 -7.11 2.25 -15.85
N SER A 184 -7.23 3.56 -16.12
CA SER A 184 -6.08 4.48 -16.19
C SER A 184 -5.27 4.56 -14.89
N ASN A 185 -5.79 4.09 -13.76
CA ASN A 185 -5.09 4.03 -12.49
C ASN A 185 -3.91 3.05 -12.53
N LEU A 186 -3.98 2.00 -13.35
CA LEU A 186 -3.01 0.91 -13.37
C LEU A 186 -1.75 1.28 -14.16
N LYS A 187 -0.89 2.14 -13.58
CA LYS A 187 0.31 2.68 -14.26
C LYS A 187 1.38 1.63 -14.58
N GLN A 188 1.32 0.44 -13.98
CA GLN A 188 2.22 -0.68 -14.30
C GLN A 188 1.66 -1.66 -15.33
N LEU A 189 0.42 -1.49 -15.81
CA LEU A 189 -0.22 -2.43 -16.74
C LEU A 189 0.59 -2.55 -18.04
N LYS A 190 1.04 -3.77 -18.35
CA LYS A 190 1.83 -4.13 -19.54
C LYS A 190 1.04 -4.97 -20.54
N GLU A 191 0.18 -5.84 -20.03
CA GLU A 191 -0.63 -6.75 -20.84
C GLU A 191 -2.10 -6.66 -20.44
N LEU A 192 -2.94 -6.36 -21.42
CA LEU A 192 -4.39 -6.31 -21.27
C LEU A 192 -5.03 -7.13 -22.39
N LYS A 193 -5.65 -8.26 -22.03
CA LYS A 193 -6.41 -9.10 -22.97
C LYS A 193 -7.88 -9.06 -22.60
N ILE A 194 -8.71 -8.52 -23.49
CA ILE A 194 -10.17 -8.41 -23.39
C ILE A 194 -10.78 -8.75 -24.76
N ASP A 195 -10.16 -9.70 -25.47
CA ASP A 195 -10.70 -10.22 -26.72
C ASP A 195 -11.94 -11.10 -26.48
N GLU A 196 -12.76 -11.29 -27.50
CA GLU A 196 -14.01 -12.06 -27.40
C GLU A 196 -14.93 -11.59 -26.26
N ASN A 197 -15.19 -10.28 -26.25
CA ASN A 197 -16.10 -9.62 -25.33
C ASN A 197 -17.18 -8.84 -26.12
N LYS A 198 -17.96 -7.99 -25.44
CA LYS A 198 -19.07 -7.23 -26.02
C LYS A 198 -18.79 -5.72 -26.06
N LEU A 199 -17.51 -5.31 -26.11
CA LEU A 199 -17.14 -3.89 -26.12
C LEU A 199 -17.72 -3.19 -27.35
N LYS A 200 -18.43 -2.08 -27.13
CA LYS A 200 -19.07 -1.27 -28.19
C LYS A 200 -18.38 0.08 -28.41
N ASP A 201 -17.88 0.66 -27.32
CA ASP A 201 -17.25 1.97 -27.30
C ASP A 201 -15.74 1.86 -27.52
N VAL A 202 -15.16 2.84 -28.20
CA VAL A 202 -13.71 2.95 -28.40
C VAL A 202 -13.04 3.39 -27.09
N PRO A 203 -12.15 2.59 -26.48
CA PRO A 203 -11.67 2.85 -25.12
C PRO A 203 -10.48 3.82 -25.13
N SER A 204 -10.73 5.12 -25.09
CA SER A 204 -9.67 6.16 -25.02
C SER A 204 -8.75 6.03 -23.79
N VAL A 205 -9.25 5.38 -22.73
CA VAL A 205 -8.52 5.05 -21.50
C VAL A 205 -7.22 4.28 -21.73
N ILE A 206 -7.14 3.43 -22.77
CA ILE A 206 -5.93 2.67 -23.07
C ILE A 206 -4.73 3.57 -23.37
N ALA A 207 -4.98 4.80 -23.81
CA ALA A 207 -3.94 5.76 -24.14
C ALA A 207 -3.28 6.39 -22.91
N HIS A 208 -3.87 6.19 -21.72
CA HIS A 208 -3.37 6.69 -20.44
C HIS A 208 -2.63 5.61 -19.64
N LEU A 209 -2.30 4.49 -20.29
CA LEU A 209 -1.53 3.37 -19.75
C LEU A 209 -0.08 3.42 -20.28
N PRO A 210 0.86 4.06 -19.55
CA PRO A 210 2.19 4.41 -20.09
C PRO A 210 3.09 3.20 -20.35
N LYS A 211 2.75 2.02 -19.81
CA LYS A 211 3.57 0.80 -19.90
C LYS A 211 2.92 -0.32 -20.72
N LEU A 212 1.77 -0.08 -21.34
CA LEU A 212 1.05 -1.08 -22.11
C LEU A 212 1.89 -1.51 -23.33
N LYS A 213 2.09 -2.82 -23.47
CA LYS A 213 2.89 -3.45 -24.55
C LYS A 213 2.09 -4.47 -25.35
N VAL A 214 1.16 -5.14 -24.69
CA VAL A 214 0.27 -6.15 -25.29
C VAL A 214 -1.16 -5.71 -25.01
N LEU A 215 -1.91 -5.49 -26.08
CA LEU A 215 -3.35 -5.22 -26.04
C LEU A 215 -4.02 -6.18 -27.00
N ASP A 216 -4.91 -7.03 -26.49
CA ASP A 216 -5.84 -7.79 -27.33
C ASP A 216 -7.26 -7.37 -27.01
N ILE A 217 -7.90 -6.73 -27.99
CA ILE A 217 -9.31 -6.31 -27.95
C ILE A 217 -10.05 -6.85 -29.18
N SER A 218 -9.47 -7.85 -29.84
CA SER A 218 -10.05 -8.44 -31.04
C SER A 218 -11.37 -9.15 -30.73
N LYS A 219 -12.19 -9.38 -31.76
CA LYS A 219 -13.49 -10.05 -31.66
C LYS A 219 -14.45 -9.40 -30.64
N ASN A 220 -14.44 -8.06 -30.59
CA ASN A 220 -15.46 -7.24 -29.93
C ASN A 220 -16.44 -6.63 -30.96
N CYS A 221 -17.41 -5.85 -30.49
CA CYS A 221 -18.51 -5.28 -31.30
C CYS A 221 -18.43 -3.75 -31.36
N PHE A 222 -17.24 -3.19 -31.62
CA PHE A 222 -17.03 -1.75 -31.69
C PHE A 222 -17.90 -1.10 -32.77
N SER A 223 -18.62 -0.06 -32.38
CA SER A 223 -19.51 0.70 -33.27
C SER A 223 -18.76 1.38 -34.42
N GLU A 224 -17.52 1.79 -34.20
CA GLU A 224 -16.71 2.46 -35.21
C GLU A 224 -15.99 1.43 -36.10
N SER A 225 -16.40 1.36 -37.37
CA SER A 225 -15.97 0.32 -38.30
C SER A 225 -14.45 0.31 -38.58
N ARG A 226 -13.79 1.47 -38.56
CA ARG A 226 -12.34 1.57 -38.78
C ARG A 226 -11.57 1.04 -37.57
N PHE A 227 -12.00 1.38 -36.37
CA PHE A 227 -11.45 0.87 -35.11
C PHE A 227 -11.69 -0.63 -34.98
N GLN A 228 -12.88 -1.12 -35.32
CA GLN A 228 -13.19 -2.55 -35.35
C GLN A 228 -12.21 -3.34 -36.24
N LYS A 229 -11.96 -2.85 -37.46
CA LYS A 229 -11.00 -3.48 -38.39
C LYS A 229 -9.58 -3.48 -37.82
N LEU A 230 -9.16 -2.36 -37.22
CA LEU A 230 -7.83 -2.22 -36.64
C LEU A 230 -7.64 -3.09 -35.37
N ALA A 231 -8.66 -3.17 -34.52
CA ALA A 231 -8.68 -4.00 -33.31
C ALA A 231 -8.60 -5.51 -33.65
N ASN A 232 -9.16 -5.92 -34.78
CA ASN A 232 -9.10 -7.31 -35.27
C ASN A 232 -7.85 -7.63 -36.10
N ASP A 233 -7.04 -6.63 -36.45
CA ASP A 233 -5.84 -6.85 -37.24
C ASP A 233 -4.69 -7.36 -36.38
N LYS A 234 -4.33 -8.64 -36.56
CA LYS A 234 -3.19 -9.28 -35.87
C LYS A 234 -1.84 -8.64 -36.21
N ARG A 235 -1.74 -7.87 -37.30
CA ARG A 235 -0.54 -7.10 -37.68
C ARG A 235 -0.60 -5.66 -37.17
N GLY A 236 -1.75 -5.24 -36.63
CA GLY A 236 -1.98 -3.91 -36.09
C GLY A 236 -0.97 -3.60 -34.98
N LYS A 237 -0.19 -2.54 -35.17
CA LYS A 237 0.71 -2.06 -34.11
C LYS A 237 -0.12 -1.45 -33.00
N LEU A 238 0.17 -1.79 -31.74
CA LEU A 238 -0.45 -1.21 -30.55
C LEU A 238 -0.58 0.33 -30.64
N ASN A 239 0.48 1.01 -31.07
CA ASN A 239 0.50 2.47 -31.19
C ASN A 239 -0.56 3.00 -32.17
N ALA A 240 -0.90 2.26 -33.22
CA ALA A 240 -1.94 2.64 -34.16
C ALA A 240 -3.33 2.52 -33.53
N VAL A 241 -3.57 1.45 -32.75
CA VAL A 241 -4.82 1.27 -31.98
C VAL A 241 -4.96 2.39 -30.96
N ILE A 242 -3.90 2.69 -30.19
CA ILE A 242 -3.89 3.78 -29.20
C ILE A 242 -4.14 5.13 -29.86
N ALA A 243 -3.42 5.46 -30.94
CA ALA A 243 -3.57 6.74 -31.63
C ALA A 243 -4.98 6.93 -32.20
N LEU A 244 -5.57 5.87 -32.76
CA LEU A 244 -6.95 5.93 -33.24
C LEU A 244 -7.93 6.08 -32.06
N ALA A 245 -7.75 5.33 -30.97
CA ALA A 245 -8.59 5.43 -29.78
C ALA A 245 -8.58 6.83 -29.14
N GLN A 246 -7.42 7.49 -29.08
CA GLN A 246 -7.31 8.88 -28.62
C GLN A 246 -8.07 9.85 -29.52
N LYS A 247 -8.08 9.60 -30.83
CA LYS A 247 -8.67 10.53 -31.81
C LYS A 247 -10.20 10.46 -31.85
N ILE A 248 -10.78 9.27 -31.67
CA ILE A 248 -12.22 9.02 -31.87
C ILE A 248 -12.96 8.60 -30.60
N GLY A 249 -12.25 8.19 -29.55
CA GLY A 249 -12.85 7.79 -28.29
C GLY A 249 -13.36 8.98 -27.48
N LYS A 250 -14.30 8.73 -26.58
CA LYS A 250 -14.81 9.75 -25.65
C LYS A 250 -13.67 10.27 -24.76
N PRO A 251 -13.58 11.58 -24.48
CA PRO A 251 -12.59 12.09 -23.54
C PRO A 251 -12.82 11.49 -22.14
N ILE A 252 -11.74 11.25 -21.41
CA ILE A 252 -11.80 10.77 -20.02
C ILE A 252 -12.27 11.94 -19.15
N GLY A 253 -13.26 11.70 -18.31
CA GLY A 253 -14.11 12.69 -17.63
C GLY A 253 -13.47 13.67 -16.63
N ASN A 254 -12.19 14.02 -16.77
CA ASN A 254 -11.46 14.97 -15.91
C ASN A 254 -10.75 16.12 -16.68
N SER A 255 -11.06 16.36 -17.96
CA SER A 255 -10.25 17.26 -18.81
C SER A 255 -10.96 18.51 -19.39
N GLU A 256 -12.19 18.83 -18.98
CA GLU A 256 -12.93 19.99 -19.54
C GLU A 256 -13.12 21.22 -18.61
N GLU A 257 -12.64 21.23 -17.37
CA GLU A 257 -12.82 22.39 -16.46
C GLU A 257 -11.63 23.38 -16.37
N GLN A 258 -10.61 23.28 -17.21
CA GLN A 258 -9.47 24.22 -17.18
C GLN A 258 -9.27 25.00 -18.47
N LYS A 259 -10.20 25.92 -18.80
CA LYS A 259 -9.93 27.07 -19.68
C LYS A 259 -10.72 28.32 -19.28
N LYS A 260 -9.97 29.41 -19.05
CA LYS A 260 -10.33 30.83 -18.76
C LYS A 260 -10.40 31.17 -17.27
N ALA A 261 -9.33 31.68 -16.66
CA ALA A 261 -8.82 33.08 -16.65
C ALA A 261 -8.92 33.63 -15.20
N PRO A 262 -8.28 34.75 -14.82
CA PRO A 262 -6.97 34.78 -14.18
C PRO A 262 -6.99 35.36 -12.74
N GLU A 263 -5.87 35.13 -12.04
CA GLU A 263 -5.29 35.97 -10.98
C GLU A 263 -6.07 36.29 -9.67
N SER A 264 -5.36 36.02 -8.56
CA SER A 264 -5.53 36.59 -7.21
C SER A 264 -6.82 36.24 -6.44
N GLY A 265 -6.71 35.23 -5.58
CA GLY A 265 -7.67 34.94 -4.53
C GLY A 265 -7.24 33.70 -3.78
N SER A 266 -6.73 33.87 -2.56
CA SER A 266 -6.53 32.77 -1.61
C SER A 266 -7.86 32.03 -1.42
N PRO A 267 -7.96 30.72 -1.68
CA PRO A 267 -9.15 29.98 -1.31
C PRO A 267 -9.09 29.74 0.21
N ASP A 268 -9.92 30.47 0.95
CA ASP A 268 -10.29 30.14 2.32
C ASP A 268 -10.87 28.72 2.33
N PHE A 269 -10.20 27.80 3.03
CA PHE A 269 -10.74 26.47 3.28
C PHE A 269 -11.79 26.56 4.40
N PRO A 270 -12.96 25.91 4.26
CA PRO A 270 -13.98 25.92 5.31
C PRO A 270 -13.42 25.36 6.62
N VAL A 271 -13.61 26.08 7.72
CA VAL A 271 -13.24 25.62 9.07
C VAL A 271 -14.18 24.47 9.47
N PRO A 272 -13.68 23.32 9.94
CA PRO A 272 -14.53 22.25 10.45
C PRO A 272 -15.25 22.68 11.74
N ASP A 273 -16.59 22.63 11.75
CA ASP A 273 -17.44 23.04 12.89
C ASP A 273 -17.32 22.15 14.15
N ALA A 274 -16.71 20.96 14.05
CA ALA A 274 -16.54 20.09 15.20
C ALA A 274 -15.35 20.53 16.08
N PRO A 275 -15.43 20.50 17.42
CA PRO A 275 -14.27 20.74 18.27
C PRO A 275 -13.22 19.64 18.08
N LEU A 276 -11.95 20.02 18.05
CA LEU A 276 -10.85 19.06 17.99
C LEU A 276 -10.77 18.30 19.33
N THR A 277 -10.76 16.97 19.26
CA THR A 277 -10.73 16.09 20.43
C THR A 277 -9.30 15.62 20.71
N VAL A 278 -8.87 15.74 21.97
CA VAL A 278 -7.58 15.28 22.48
C VAL A 278 -7.81 14.17 23.51
N ARG A 279 -7.23 12.99 23.31
CA ARG A 279 -7.21 11.91 24.30
C ARG A 279 -5.94 11.99 25.14
N THR A 280 -6.09 12.03 26.46
CA THR A 280 -4.99 12.15 27.43
C THR A 280 -4.86 10.89 28.29
N GLY A 281 -3.70 10.67 28.92
CA GLY A 281 -3.53 9.55 29.86
C GLY A 281 -3.26 8.18 29.20
N ILE A 282 -2.81 8.15 27.95
CA ILE A 282 -2.53 6.90 27.25
C ILE A 282 -1.14 6.36 27.66
N GLU A 283 -1.11 5.29 28.45
CA GLU A 283 0.13 4.85 29.10
C GLU A 283 1.23 4.37 28.14
N ASN A 284 0.85 3.64 27.09
CA ASN A 284 1.79 3.05 26.12
C ASN A 284 2.36 4.06 25.11
N LEU A 285 1.81 5.28 25.03
CA LEU A 285 2.30 6.34 24.16
C LEU A 285 3.39 7.15 24.87
N THR A 286 4.57 6.53 24.99
CA THR A 286 5.73 7.13 25.66
C THR A 286 7.00 7.00 24.79
N VAL A 287 7.80 8.06 24.77
CA VAL A 287 9.14 8.09 24.17
C VAL A 287 10.17 8.30 25.27
N ARG A 288 11.16 7.41 25.36
CA ARG A 288 12.30 7.59 26.25
C ARG A 288 13.36 8.45 25.56
N ARG A 289 13.67 9.63 26.10
CA ARG A 289 14.80 10.45 25.68
C ARG A 289 16.07 9.95 26.37
N HIS A 290 17.08 9.60 25.59
CA HIS A 290 18.39 9.22 26.09
C HIS A 290 19.30 10.46 26.24
N PRO A 291 20.14 10.55 27.30
CA PRO A 291 21.03 11.69 27.51
C PRO A 291 21.96 12.01 26.33
N SER A 292 22.29 11.02 25.49
CA SER A 292 23.20 11.22 24.34
C SER A 292 22.70 12.24 23.31
N VAL A 293 21.39 12.54 23.27
CA VAL A 293 20.83 13.52 22.32
C VAL A 293 20.93 14.96 22.82
N SER A 294 21.32 15.18 24.08
CA SER A 294 21.22 16.47 24.77
C SER A 294 22.06 17.57 24.10
N GLU A 295 23.24 17.23 23.60
CA GLU A 295 24.18 18.18 22.99
C GLU A 295 23.89 18.48 21.51
N ILE A 296 23.05 17.67 20.85
CA ILE A 296 22.86 17.73 19.40
C ILE A 296 21.49 18.32 19.05
N ARG A 297 20.43 17.67 19.53
CA ARG A 297 19.04 17.99 19.19
C ARG A 297 18.10 17.59 20.35
N PRO A 298 18.20 18.26 21.51
CA PRO A 298 17.61 17.82 22.78
C PRO A 298 16.07 17.83 22.85
N TYR A 299 15.42 18.64 22.01
CA TYR A 299 13.99 18.89 22.13
C TYR A 299 13.18 18.00 21.19
N LEU A 300 12.18 17.33 21.74
CA LEU A 300 11.24 16.47 21.04
C LEU A 300 9.83 16.66 21.63
N VAL A 301 8.84 16.76 20.75
CA VAL A 301 7.43 16.56 21.09
C VAL A 301 6.81 15.60 20.08
N CYS A 302 5.87 14.79 20.52
CA CYS A 302 5.18 13.83 19.68
C CYS A 302 3.67 13.89 19.94
N CYS A 303 2.89 13.43 18.97
CA CYS A 303 1.48 13.10 19.14
C CYS A 303 1.07 12.00 18.16
N VAL A 304 -0.12 11.44 18.35
CA VAL A 304 -0.76 10.62 17.31
C VAL A 304 -1.95 11.38 16.74
N ILE A 305 -2.01 11.51 15.42
CA ILE A 305 -3.20 11.97 14.70
C ILE A 305 -4.00 10.74 14.30
N ASN A 306 -5.26 10.66 14.72
CA ASN A 306 -6.19 9.59 14.39
C ASN A 306 -7.31 10.10 13.47
N ASN A 307 -8.12 9.16 12.94
CA ASN A 307 -9.21 9.44 12.01
C ASN A 307 -8.75 10.13 10.72
N VAL A 308 -7.61 9.69 10.21
CA VAL A 308 -7.06 10.18 8.95
C VAL A 308 -7.60 9.36 7.79
N ASP A 309 -8.16 10.02 6.77
CA ASP A 309 -8.52 9.38 5.50
C ASP A 309 -7.57 9.83 4.37
N LEU A 310 -6.53 9.03 4.16
CA LEU A 310 -5.57 9.22 3.08
C LEU A 310 -6.00 8.59 1.75
N ASN A 311 -7.13 7.88 1.71
CA ASN A 311 -7.67 7.25 0.52
C ASN A 311 -8.62 8.19 -0.26
N GLY A 312 -9.25 9.13 0.43
CA GLY A 312 -10.18 10.11 -0.15
C GLY A 312 -9.55 11.16 -1.08
N GLY A 313 -9.69 11.00 -2.39
CA GLY A 313 -9.37 12.02 -3.39
C GLY A 313 -7.89 12.41 -3.43
N ASP A 314 -7.59 13.71 -3.32
CA ASP A 314 -6.22 14.24 -3.27
C ASP A 314 -5.68 14.43 -1.84
N SER A 315 -6.34 13.88 -0.81
CA SER A 315 -5.96 14.08 0.61
C SER A 315 -4.51 13.68 0.89
N PHE A 316 -4.06 12.52 0.39
CA PHE A 316 -2.66 12.08 0.53
C PHE A 316 -1.67 13.09 -0.06
N LYS A 317 -1.92 13.56 -1.29
CA LYS A 317 -1.04 14.55 -1.94
C LYS A 317 -1.07 15.88 -1.19
N LYS A 318 -2.25 16.33 -0.75
CA LYS A 318 -2.42 17.56 0.03
C LYS A 318 -1.65 17.49 1.35
N PHE A 319 -1.68 16.35 2.05
CA PHE A 319 -0.99 16.18 3.32
C PHE A 319 0.54 16.15 3.15
N ILE A 320 1.05 15.45 2.14
CA ILE A 320 2.48 15.47 1.80
C ILE A 320 2.94 16.87 1.37
N ALA A 321 2.12 17.58 0.57
CA ALA A 321 2.39 18.95 0.16
C ALA A 321 2.38 19.92 1.35
N LEU A 322 1.47 19.73 2.32
CA LEU A 322 1.42 20.50 3.56
C LEU A 322 2.72 20.35 4.36
N GLN A 323 3.19 19.12 4.57
CA GLN A 323 4.46 18.88 5.27
C GLN A 323 5.64 19.55 4.56
N THR A 324 5.69 19.45 3.23
CA THR A 324 6.74 20.09 2.41
C THR A 324 6.71 21.62 2.56
N LYS A 325 5.52 22.23 2.52
CA LYS A 325 5.31 23.66 2.75
C LYS A 325 5.73 24.07 4.16
N MET A 326 5.38 23.27 5.16
CA MET A 326 5.73 23.50 6.57
C MET A 326 7.24 23.46 6.79
N HIS A 327 7.95 22.49 6.21
CA HIS A 327 9.42 22.44 6.29
C HIS A 327 10.09 23.68 5.70
N ALA A 328 9.52 24.28 4.65
CA ALA A 328 10.01 25.50 4.03
C ALA A 328 9.62 26.79 4.79
N SER A 329 8.69 26.71 5.75
CA SER A 329 8.21 27.87 6.52
C SER A 329 9.22 28.36 7.57
N ALA A 330 8.96 29.53 8.15
CA ALA A 330 9.74 30.09 9.25
C ALA A 330 9.75 29.21 10.52
N LEU A 331 8.77 28.33 10.70
CA LEU A 331 8.70 27.43 11.87
C LEU A 331 9.76 26.31 11.81
N CYS A 332 10.13 25.88 10.59
CA CYS A 332 11.10 24.81 10.37
C CYS A 332 12.43 25.31 9.77
N GLU A 333 12.44 26.48 9.14
CA GLU A 333 13.61 27.07 8.46
C GLU A 333 14.34 26.07 7.53
N ASN A 334 13.62 25.41 6.63
CA ASN A 334 14.14 24.31 5.79
C ASN A 334 14.79 23.19 6.63
N ARG A 335 14.09 22.81 7.70
CA ARG A 335 14.48 21.79 8.70
C ARG A 335 15.70 22.12 9.56
N THR A 336 16.21 23.35 9.50
CA THR A 336 17.35 23.76 10.34
C THR A 336 16.93 24.11 11.77
N LEU A 337 15.73 24.68 11.93
CA LEU A 337 15.12 24.97 13.24
C LEU A 337 14.40 23.72 13.78
N SER A 338 13.23 23.42 13.22
CA SER A 338 12.38 22.28 13.58
C SER A 338 12.28 21.30 12.43
N ALA A 339 12.19 20.00 12.73
CA ALA A 339 12.04 18.95 11.73
C ALA A 339 10.84 18.08 12.09
N ILE A 340 9.87 18.02 11.16
CA ILE A 340 8.67 17.18 11.26
C ILE A 340 8.98 15.80 10.68
N GLY A 341 8.71 14.75 11.44
CA GLY A 341 8.67 13.35 10.99
C GLY A 341 7.26 12.80 11.15
N THR A 342 6.70 12.21 10.09
CA THR A 342 5.40 11.50 10.15
C THR A 342 5.56 10.04 9.80
N HIS A 343 4.95 9.17 10.59
CA HIS A 343 5.12 7.72 10.53
C HIS A 343 3.75 7.04 10.63
N ARG A 344 3.57 5.94 9.91
CA ARG A 344 2.38 5.10 10.09
C ARG A 344 2.45 4.42 11.46
N LEU A 345 1.46 4.63 12.33
CA LEU A 345 1.55 4.22 13.74
C LEU A 345 1.73 2.71 13.92
N ASP A 346 1.08 1.89 13.10
CA ASP A 346 1.09 0.43 13.16
C ASP A 346 2.36 -0.24 12.59
N SER A 347 3.32 0.56 12.10
CA SER A 347 4.47 0.08 11.34
C SER A 347 5.74 -0.13 12.17
N PHE A 348 5.71 0.21 13.46
CA PHE A 348 6.84 0.12 14.39
C PHE A 348 6.35 -0.28 15.80
N GLN A 349 7.28 -0.64 16.68
CA GLN A 349 6.94 -1.11 18.02
C GLN A 349 7.26 -0.08 19.12
N LEU A 350 6.28 0.17 20.00
CA LEU A 350 6.45 1.01 21.19
C LEU A 350 7.10 0.22 22.34
N PRO A 351 7.72 0.88 23.34
CA PRO A 351 8.01 2.31 23.41
C PRO A 351 9.16 2.69 22.47
N LEU A 352 9.19 3.96 22.06
CA LEU A 352 10.29 4.50 21.25
C LEU A 352 11.40 5.05 22.14
N CYS A 353 12.63 5.04 21.65
CA CYS A 353 13.78 5.65 22.28
C CYS A 353 14.40 6.69 21.36
N TYR A 354 14.41 7.96 21.80
CA TYR A 354 15.06 9.07 21.11
C TYR A 354 16.47 9.24 21.66
N MET A 355 17.47 8.93 20.85
CA MET A 355 18.87 8.88 21.26
C MET A 355 19.77 9.48 20.18
N ALA A 356 21.07 9.55 20.45
CA ALA A 356 22.08 9.78 19.43
C ALA A 356 23.09 8.63 19.37
N LEU A 357 23.45 8.24 18.15
CA LEU A 357 24.41 7.17 17.84
C LEU A 357 25.48 7.66 16.85
N PRO A 358 26.69 7.09 16.87
CA PRO A 358 27.70 7.35 15.85
C PRO A 358 27.16 7.05 14.45
N LYS A 359 27.42 7.93 13.48
CA LYS A 359 26.87 7.82 12.11
C LYS A 359 27.25 6.52 11.37
N ASP A 360 28.37 5.91 11.75
CA ASP A 360 28.86 4.65 11.17
C ASP A 360 28.19 3.39 11.78
N GLU A 361 27.65 3.51 12.99
CA GLU A 361 26.92 2.44 13.70
C GLU A 361 25.40 2.53 13.51
N LEU A 362 24.92 3.68 13.03
CA LEU A 362 23.51 3.94 12.80
C LEU A 362 23.09 3.45 11.41
N TYR A 363 22.22 2.44 11.34
CA TYR A 363 21.69 1.91 10.07
C TYR A 363 20.23 2.27 9.88
N ILE A 364 19.87 2.69 8.66
CA ILE A 364 18.50 3.02 8.29
C ILE A 364 18.18 2.58 6.86
N ARG A 365 16.99 1.98 6.67
CA ARG A 365 16.41 1.84 5.33
C ARG A 365 15.69 3.14 4.98
N ALA A 366 16.44 4.13 4.50
CA ALA A 366 15.91 5.46 4.20
C ALA A 366 14.70 5.41 3.24
N LEU A 367 13.79 6.38 3.38
CA LEU A 367 12.58 6.49 2.56
C LEU A 367 12.85 6.30 1.06
N ASN A 368 12.09 5.41 0.41
CA ASN A 368 12.23 4.99 -0.99
C ASN A 368 13.55 4.26 -1.35
N LYS A 369 14.34 3.80 -0.37
CA LYS A 369 15.49 2.91 -0.57
C LYS A 369 15.11 1.47 -0.25
N LYS A 370 15.67 0.52 -1.02
CA LYS A 370 15.39 -0.91 -0.86
C LYS A 370 16.18 -1.59 0.25
N SER A 371 17.39 -1.08 0.53
CA SER A 371 18.34 -1.66 1.49
C SER A 371 18.61 -0.68 2.62
N SER A 372 18.96 -1.24 3.78
CA SER A 372 19.54 -0.48 4.88
C SER A 372 20.96 -0.04 4.50
N VAL A 373 21.34 1.17 4.89
CA VAL A 373 22.68 1.74 4.73
C VAL A 373 23.08 2.43 6.04
N SER A 374 24.37 2.64 6.26
CA SER A 374 24.81 3.46 7.39
C SER A 374 24.39 4.92 7.19
N ALA A 375 24.18 5.65 8.28
CA ALA A 375 23.84 7.07 8.21
C ALA A 375 24.98 7.88 7.60
N SER A 376 26.23 7.45 7.79
CA SER A 376 27.43 7.97 7.13
C SER A 376 27.32 7.87 5.60
N GLU A 377 27.07 6.68 5.06
CA GLU A 377 26.90 6.45 3.62
C GLU A 377 25.71 7.22 3.04
N LEU A 378 24.60 7.27 3.79
CA LEU A 378 23.41 8.00 3.41
C LEU A 378 23.69 9.51 3.31
N LEU A 379 24.31 10.09 4.34
CA LEU A 379 24.62 11.51 4.41
C LEU A 379 25.57 11.92 3.28
N ASP A 380 26.59 11.11 3.03
CA ASP A 380 27.50 11.27 1.91
C ASP A 380 26.79 11.22 0.55
N SER A 381 25.85 10.29 0.37
CA SER A 381 25.03 10.22 -0.85
C SER A 381 24.17 11.48 -1.02
N LEU A 382 23.52 11.95 0.05
CA LEU A 382 22.65 13.11 0.01
C LEU A 382 23.44 14.41 -0.24
N LEU A 383 24.62 14.56 0.37
CA LEU A 383 25.52 15.69 0.12
C LEU A 383 26.01 15.72 -1.34
N ARG A 384 26.35 14.56 -1.91
CA ARG A 384 26.70 14.44 -3.33
C ARG A 384 25.52 14.82 -4.23
N ASP A 385 24.32 14.31 -3.93
CA ASP A 385 23.11 14.60 -4.72
C ASP A 385 22.74 16.09 -4.67
N ALA A 386 22.85 16.72 -3.49
CA ALA A 386 22.63 18.16 -3.31
C ALA A 386 23.63 19.01 -4.12
N GLU A 387 24.91 18.63 -4.13
CA GLU A 387 25.95 19.31 -4.89
C GLU A 387 25.76 19.12 -6.42
N LEU A 388 25.35 17.92 -6.85
CA LEU A 388 24.99 17.68 -8.25
C LEU A 388 23.76 18.49 -8.68
N ALA A 389 22.74 18.61 -7.82
CA ALA A 389 21.57 19.44 -8.07
C ALA A 389 21.93 20.94 -8.16
N ARG A 390 22.81 21.43 -7.29
CA ARG A 390 23.36 22.79 -7.35
C ARG A 390 24.09 23.04 -8.66
N LYS A 391 24.98 22.12 -9.08
CA LYS A 391 25.71 22.21 -10.35
C LYS A 391 24.79 22.20 -11.56
N ARG A 392 23.78 21.31 -11.59
CA ARG A 392 22.78 21.23 -12.67
C ARG A 392 21.95 22.51 -12.79
N SER A 393 21.62 23.14 -11.67
CA SER A 393 20.87 24.41 -11.64
C SER A 393 21.73 25.66 -11.81
N LYS A 394 23.05 25.52 -11.97
CA LYS A 394 24.03 26.61 -12.11
C LYS A 394 23.95 27.66 -10.98
N ARG A 395 23.55 27.25 -9.78
CA ARG A 395 23.49 28.15 -8.60
C ARG A 395 24.83 28.22 -7.88
N SER A 396 25.19 29.38 -7.34
CA SER A 396 26.40 29.55 -6.52
C SER A 396 26.30 28.83 -5.17
N THR A 397 25.10 28.80 -4.59
CA THR A 397 24.81 28.18 -3.29
C THR A 397 23.88 26.98 -3.44
N VAL A 398 23.99 26.03 -2.51
CA VAL A 398 23.10 24.86 -2.43
C VAL A 398 21.66 25.35 -2.20
N ASP A 399 20.70 24.64 -2.80
CA ASP A 399 19.27 24.96 -2.64
C ASP A 399 18.90 25.02 -1.14
N PRO A 400 18.14 26.04 -0.69
CA PRO A 400 17.67 26.14 0.68
C PRO A 400 17.09 24.84 1.24
N LEU A 401 16.44 24.02 0.39
CA LEU A 401 15.89 22.73 0.74
C LEU A 401 16.92 21.74 1.29
N HIS A 402 18.21 21.86 0.94
CA HIS A 402 19.27 20.97 1.43
C HIS A 402 20.10 21.59 2.55
N LYS A 403 19.74 22.77 3.07
CA LYS A 403 20.49 23.43 4.17
C LYS A 403 20.62 22.56 5.40
N TYR A 404 19.62 21.73 5.68
CA TYR A 404 19.64 20.81 6.81
C TYR A 404 20.79 19.79 6.73
N LEU A 405 21.31 19.46 5.55
CA LEU A 405 22.47 18.57 5.41
C LEU A 405 23.74 19.25 5.92
N HIS A 406 23.87 20.57 5.75
CA HIS A 406 25.07 21.30 6.16
C HIS A 406 25.17 21.52 7.67
N ILE A 407 24.06 21.42 8.41
CA ILE A 407 24.07 21.49 9.88
C ILE A 407 24.42 20.16 10.54
N VAL A 408 24.32 19.04 9.81
CA VAL A 408 24.64 17.69 10.33
C VAL A 408 25.89 17.07 9.71
N LYS A 409 26.43 17.62 8.62
CA LYS A 409 27.57 17.03 7.88
C LYS A 409 28.81 16.79 8.76
N ASP A 410 29.05 17.66 9.74
CA ASP A 410 30.25 17.64 10.59
C ASP A 410 29.97 16.95 11.94
N GLU A 411 28.73 16.51 12.17
CA GLU A 411 28.34 15.82 13.41
C GLU A 411 28.76 14.33 13.31
N ASN A 412 29.55 13.87 14.29
CA ASN A 412 29.97 12.46 14.35
C ASN A 412 28.88 11.53 14.90
N ILE A 413 27.96 12.12 15.67
CA ILE A 413 26.82 11.46 16.29
C ILE A 413 25.54 12.10 15.74
N LEU A 414 24.54 11.30 15.43
CA LEU A 414 23.27 11.76 14.85
C LEU A 414 22.11 11.34 15.73
N ALA A 415 21.13 12.23 15.88
CA ALA A 415 19.89 11.93 16.58
C ALA A 415 19.04 10.94 15.79
N CYS A 416 18.47 9.95 16.45
CA CYS A 416 17.60 8.94 15.85
C CYS A 416 16.45 8.59 16.80
N LEU A 417 15.33 8.18 16.20
CA LEU A 417 14.22 7.55 16.91
C LEU A 417 14.24 6.05 16.59
N VAL A 418 14.34 5.25 17.64
CA VAL A 418 14.49 3.79 17.57
C VAL A 418 13.28 3.13 18.23
N ASP A 419 12.78 2.07 17.61
CA ASP A 419 11.67 1.30 18.16
C ASP A 419 12.12 0.26 19.21
N SER A 420 11.16 -0.45 19.83
CA SER A 420 11.50 -1.45 20.85
C SER A 420 12.21 -2.70 20.29
N GLN A 421 12.28 -2.86 18.96
CA GLN A 421 13.03 -3.89 18.25
C GLN A 421 14.41 -3.41 17.78
N GLN A 422 14.87 -2.23 18.23
CA GLN A 422 16.14 -1.62 17.82
C GLN A 422 16.19 -1.21 16.33
N ILE A 423 15.03 -1.00 15.70
CA ILE A 423 14.93 -0.51 14.32
C ILE A 423 14.87 1.02 14.35
N VAL A 424 15.73 1.67 13.58
CA VAL A 424 15.71 3.13 13.39
C VAL A 424 14.54 3.50 12.48
N ILE A 425 13.56 4.23 13.03
CA ILE A 425 12.38 4.68 12.30
C ILE A 425 12.52 6.12 11.77
N SER A 426 13.35 6.93 12.43
CA SER A 426 13.59 8.32 12.05
C SER A 426 15.04 8.73 12.29
N LEU A 427 15.56 9.57 11.40
CA LEU A 427 16.86 10.22 11.49
C LEU A 427 16.68 11.73 11.28
N PRO A 428 16.13 12.47 12.26
CA PRO A 428 15.89 13.90 12.13
C PRO A 428 17.19 14.72 12.11
N PRO A 429 17.33 15.77 11.27
CA PRO A 429 16.38 16.30 10.29
C PRO A 429 16.47 15.67 8.88
N ILE A 430 17.16 14.53 8.74
CA ILE A 430 17.57 13.95 7.45
C ILE A 430 16.43 13.23 6.74
N THR A 431 15.90 12.14 7.31
CA THR A 431 14.87 11.29 6.68
C THR A 431 14.17 10.38 7.67
N ASN A 432 12.98 9.91 7.30
CA ASN A 432 12.31 8.79 7.94
C ASN A 432 12.72 7.46 7.29
N SER A 433 12.45 6.36 7.98
CA SER A 433 12.63 5.00 7.46
C SER A 433 11.46 4.60 6.56
N ASP A 434 11.77 3.89 5.47
CA ASP A 434 10.79 3.41 4.50
C ASP A 434 9.80 2.40 5.11
N CYS A 435 10.17 1.69 6.17
CA CYS A 435 9.23 0.82 6.89
C CYS A 435 8.06 1.58 7.53
N THR A 436 8.24 2.86 7.83
CA THR A 436 7.22 3.70 8.48
C THR A 436 6.49 4.65 7.54
N LYS A 437 6.68 4.46 6.23
CA LYS A 437 6.10 5.31 5.19
C LYS A 437 4.58 5.32 5.26
N LEU A 438 3.99 6.51 5.15
CA LEU A 438 2.54 6.67 5.03
C LEU A 438 2.03 6.03 3.74
N THR A 439 0.92 5.32 3.86
CA THR A 439 0.20 4.66 2.77
C THR A 439 -1.25 5.13 2.76
N VAL A 440 -1.99 4.85 1.68
CA VAL A 440 -3.39 5.31 1.54
C VAL A 440 -4.34 4.68 2.57
N ASP A 441 -3.99 3.52 3.09
CA ASP A 441 -4.65 2.78 4.19
C ASP A 441 -4.31 3.31 5.59
N THR A 442 -3.39 4.28 5.70
CA THR A 442 -3.00 4.81 7.01
C THR A 442 -4.15 5.59 7.65
N THR A 443 -4.64 5.10 8.80
CA THR A 443 -5.71 5.71 9.60
C THR A 443 -5.21 6.50 10.80
N SER A 444 -4.01 6.16 11.30
CA SER A 444 -3.34 6.81 12.43
C SER A 444 -1.88 7.13 12.09
N ILE A 445 -1.50 8.37 12.34
CA ILE A 445 -0.18 8.92 12.03
C ILE A 445 0.52 9.31 13.33
N TRP A 446 1.65 8.68 13.62
CA TRP A 446 2.58 9.19 14.61
C TRP A 446 3.31 10.40 14.04
N VAL A 447 3.31 11.49 14.77
CA VAL A 447 4.00 12.72 14.40
C VAL A 447 5.04 13.05 15.46
N GLU A 448 6.25 13.30 15.02
CA GLU A 448 7.33 13.85 15.83
C GLU A 448 7.75 15.22 15.31
N VAL A 449 8.10 16.11 16.23
CA VAL A 449 8.80 17.35 15.92
C VAL A 449 10.00 17.50 16.83
N SER A 450 11.19 17.52 16.22
CA SER A 450 12.45 17.72 16.91
C SER A 450 13.06 19.09 16.63
N SER A 451 13.80 19.66 17.58
CA SER A 451 14.50 20.94 17.44
C SER A 451 15.84 20.95 18.18
N LYS A 452 16.79 21.74 17.65
CA LYS A 452 18.06 22.05 18.34
C LYS A 452 17.92 23.25 19.28
N GLN A 453 16.93 24.13 19.07
CA GLN A 453 16.88 25.43 19.73
C GLN A 453 15.95 25.49 20.95
N SER A 454 14.71 25.02 20.84
CA SER A 454 13.77 25.09 21.97
C SER A 454 12.61 24.10 21.84
N LEU A 455 12.04 23.74 23.00
CA LEU A 455 10.80 22.96 23.08
C LEU A 455 9.60 23.74 22.54
N GLU A 456 9.59 25.08 22.73
CA GLU A 456 8.54 25.97 22.23
C GLU A 456 8.47 25.96 20.70
N ALA A 457 9.62 25.91 20.01
CA ALA A 457 9.66 25.79 18.56
C ALA A 457 9.02 24.47 18.08
N CYS A 458 9.26 23.37 18.80
CA CYS A 458 8.62 22.09 18.50
C CYS A 458 7.10 22.18 18.66
N LYS A 459 6.61 22.73 19.79
CA LYS A 459 5.18 22.88 20.08
C LYS A 459 4.46 23.75 19.06
N LYS A 460 5.00 24.94 18.74
CA LYS A 460 4.42 25.83 17.71
C LYS A 460 4.34 25.18 16.34
N THR A 461 5.37 24.44 15.96
CA THR A 461 5.39 23.71 14.68
C THR A 461 4.32 22.61 14.66
N MET A 462 4.16 21.90 15.78
CA MET A 462 3.16 20.84 15.93
C MET A 462 1.73 21.39 15.92
N ASP A 463 1.48 22.51 16.62
CA ASP A 463 0.18 23.19 16.63
C ASP A 463 -0.24 23.59 15.21
N GLU A 464 0.63 24.27 14.47
CA GLU A 464 0.35 24.70 13.09
C GLU A 464 0.12 23.51 12.15
N LEU A 465 0.91 22.44 12.31
CA LEU A 465 0.73 21.21 11.54
C LEU A 465 -0.63 20.58 11.80
N ILE A 466 -1.04 20.46 13.06
CA ILE A 466 -2.34 19.89 13.44
C ILE A 466 -3.48 20.75 12.89
N LEU A 467 -3.43 22.07 13.12
CA LEU A 467 -4.46 23.01 12.65
C LEU A 467 -4.60 22.98 11.11
N SER A 468 -3.49 22.99 10.39
CA SER A 468 -3.48 22.85 8.93
C SER A 468 -3.98 21.48 8.47
N SER A 469 -3.67 20.41 9.22
CA SER A 469 -4.13 19.06 8.92
C SER A 469 -5.63 18.91 9.07
N ARG A 470 -6.30 19.70 9.91
CA ARG A 470 -7.76 19.69 10.05
C ARG A 470 -8.49 20.12 8.76
N GLN A 471 -7.85 20.93 7.93
CA GLN A 471 -8.40 21.30 6.61
C GLN A 471 -8.42 20.10 5.65
N ILE A 472 -7.59 19.09 5.91
CA ILE A 472 -7.49 17.87 5.11
C ILE A 472 -8.31 16.74 5.76
N PHE A 473 -8.27 16.64 7.09
CA PHE A 473 -8.96 15.64 7.89
C PHE A 473 -9.85 16.33 8.95
N PRO A 474 -11.07 16.76 8.58
CA PRO A 474 -11.96 17.52 9.46
C PRO A 474 -12.28 16.83 10.80
N THR A 475 -12.30 15.49 10.79
CA THR A 475 -12.67 14.62 11.91
C THR A 475 -11.48 14.10 12.72
N LEU A 476 -10.27 14.63 12.48
CA LEU A 476 -9.08 14.14 13.16
C LEU A 476 -9.19 14.31 14.67
N SER A 477 -8.63 13.37 15.42
CA SER A 477 -8.42 13.47 16.87
C SER A 477 -6.95 13.28 17.21
N ILE A 478 -6.52 13.76 18.37
CA ILE A 478 -5.12 13.74 18.79
C ILE A 478 -4.96 12.88 20.04
N ASP A 479 -3.96 12.01 20.07
CA ASP A 479 -3.53 11.36 21.31
C ASP A 479 -2.28 12.02 21.87
N GLN A 480 -2.31 12.20 23.18
CA GLN A 480 -1.21 12.76 23.93
C GLN A 480 -0.07 11.76 24.06
N VAL A 481 1.15 12.20 23.76
CA VAL A 481 2.37 11.40 23.93
C VAL A 481 3.26 12.04 25.00
N ARG A 482 3.86 11.19 25.85
CA ARG A 482 4.81 11.60 26.88
C ARG A 482 6.25 11.37 26.41
N VAL A 483 7.12 12.33 26.66
CA VAL A 483 8.58 12.16 26.52
C VAL A 483 9.19 12.15 27.91
N VAL A 484 9.94 11.10 28.24
CA VAL A 484 10.50 10.88 29.58
C VAL A 484 12.01 10.67 29.53
N ASP A 485 12.73 11.09 30.56
CA ASP A 485 14.14 10.84 30.78
C ASP A 485 14.31 10.11 32.12
N SER A 486 14.67 8.83 32.07
CA SER A 486 14.82 7.98 33.27
C SER A 486 13.63 8.14 34.24
N ASP A 487 12.42 8.08 33.70
CA ASP A 487 11.10 8.26 34.35
C ASP A 487 10.69 9.69 34.73
N THR A 488 11.56 10.68 34.53
CA THR A 488 11.21 12.10 34.69
C THR A 488 10.52 12.62 33.43
N LEU A 489 9.31 13.19 33.57
CA LEU A 489 8.60 13.79 32.44
C LEU A 489 9.38 15.00 31.90
N VAL A 490 9.83 14.92 30.64
CA VAL A 490 10.54 15.99 29.93
C VAL A 490 9.55 16.89 29.20
N SER A 491 8.65 16.29 28.44
CA SER A 491 7.61 17.00 27.72
C SER A 491 6.38 16.12 27.57
N ILE A 492 5.24 16.75 27.40
CA ILE A 492 3.98 16.08 27.07
C ILE A 492 3.28 16.97 26.06
N TYR A 493 2.75 16.38 24.99
CA TYR A 493 2.06 17.14 23.96
C TYR A 493 0.83 16.37 23.44
N PRO A 494 -0.32 17.05 23.26
CA PRO A 494 -0.59 18.43 23.69
C PRO A 494 -0.82 18.50 25.21
N ASP A 495 -0.13 19.39 25.91
CA ASP A 495 -0.42 19.75 27.31
C ASP A 495 -1.59 20.76 27.39
N LYS A 496 -2.01 21.15 28.59
CA LYS A 496 -3.16 22.05 28.83
C LYS A 496 -3.09 23.42 28.13
N ASN A 497 -1.90 23.90 27.79
CA ASN A 497 -1.66 25.18 27.13
C ASN A 497 -1.56 25.05 25.60
N ASP A 498 -1.32 23.83 25.12
CA ASP A 498 -1.24 23.52 23.69
C ASP A 498 -2.66 23.35 23.10
N LEU A 499 -2.86 23.76 21.85
CA LEU A 499 -4.14 23.69 21.14
C LEU A 499 -5.33 24.26 21.96
N PRO A 500 -5.45 25.59 22.13
CA PRO A 500 -6.58 26.17 22.87
C PRO A 500 -7.93 25.87 22.19
N GLY A 501 -8.97 25.61 22.98
CA GLY A 501 -10.34 25.35 22.48
C GLY A 501 -10.65 23.89 22.13
N VAL A 502 -9.75 22.95 22.47
CA VAL A 502 -9.97 21.51 22.26
C VAL A 502 -10.81 20.86 23.37
N SER A 503 -11.58 19.83 23.01
CA SER A 503 -12.23 18.94 23.96
C SER A 503 -11.22 17.89 24.44
N ARG A 504 -11.03 17.72 25.76
CA ARG A 504 -10.08 16.76 26.33
C ARG A 504 -10.82 15.59 26.96
N ILE A 505 -10.47 14.38 26.56
CA ILE A 505 -11.05 13.13 27.07
C ILE A 505 -9.92 12.36 27.75
N SER A 506 -10.09 12.00 29.03
CA SER A 506 -9.16 11.06 29.67
C SER A 506 -9.45 9.65 29.18
N ASN A 507 -8.40 8.91 28.83
CA ASN A 507 -8.48 7.45 28.75
C ASN A 507 -8.70 6.84 30.15
#